data_AF-A0A7J2YC57-F1
#
_entry.id   AF-A0A7J2YC57-F1
#
_cell.length_a   1.000
_cell.length_b   1.000
_cell.length_c   1.000
_cell.angle_alpha   90.00
_cell.angle_beta   90.00
_cell.angle_gamma   90.00
#
_symmetry.space_group_name_H-M   'P 1'
#
loop_
_entity.id
_entity.type
_entity.pdbx_description
1 polymer ?
#
loop_
_entity_poly.entity_id
_entity_poly.type
_entity_poly.pdbx_seq_one_letter_code
_entity_poly.pdbx_strand_id
1 'polypeptide(L)'
;MITINCPTCKQHVNYVYLRIDEPKCEDDHPLGRWVMCKGANGSHVFLSRDSNEQCPACGDKNKADVPKGTKVKCMKAYPEGKTCPTPEYTWLIDGPPCYLNHIDIILVKK
;
A
#
# COMPACT_ATOMS: atom_id res chain seq x y z
N MET A 1 -13.65 8.24 -0.93
CA MET A 1 -13.05 6.97 -1.39
C MET A 1 -11.97 7.33 -2.39
N ILE A 2 -10.70 7.08 -2.10
CA ILE A 2 -9.62 7.30 -3.07
C ILE A 2 -9.50 6.00 -3.86
N THR A 3 -10.17 5.92 -5.01
CA THR A 3 -10.09 4.79 -5.94
C THR A 3 -8.77 4.83 -6.71
N ILE A 4 -8.01 3.73 -6.76
CA ILE A 4 -6.89 3.60 -7.69
C ILE A 4 -7.43 3.33 -9.09
N ASN A 5 -7.28 4.34 -9.94
CA ASN A 5 -7.53 4.22 -11.37
C ASN A 5 -6.22 3.97 -12.10
N CYS A 6 -6.26 3.13 -13.14
CA CYS A 6 -5.13 2.91 -14.03
C CYS A 6 -4.72 4.25 -14.65
N PRO A 7 -3.44 4.67 -14.57
CA PRO A 7 -3.01 5.93 -15.16
C PRO A 7 -3.11 5.91 -16.69
N THR A 8 -3.05 4.73 -17.30
CA THR A 8 -3.12 4.52 -18.76
C THR A 8 -4.56 4.44 -19.25
N CYS A 9 -5.30 3.39 -18.90
CA CYS A 9 -6.66 3.17 -19.41
C CYS A 9 -7.77 3.83 -18.58
N LYS A 10 -7.43 4.48 -17.46
CA LYS A 10 -8.36 5.18 -16.53
C LYS A 10 -9.40 4.29 -15.85
N GLN A 11 -9.43 2.99 -16.15
CA GLN A 11 -10.32 2.05 -15.50
C GLN A 11 -10.01 1.92 -14.01
N HIS A 12 -11.06 1.63 -13.25
CA HIS A 12 -10.92 1.27 -11.85
C HIS A 12 -10.17 -0.05 -11.73
N VAL A 13 -9.14 -0.10 -10.88
CA VAL A 13 -8.35 -1.32 -10.70
C VAL A 13 -8.96 -2.16 -9.59
N ASN A 14 -9.38 -3.38 -9.91
CA ASN A 14 -9.80 -4.33 -8.90
C ASN A 14 -8.65 -4.66 -7.94
N TYR A 15 -8.96 -4.66 -6.65
CA TYR A 15 -8.00 -4.86 -5.58
C TYR A 15 -7.18 -6.16 -5.69
N VAL A 16 -7.71 -7.22 -6.30
CA VAL A 16 -6.95 -8.45 -6.56
C VAL A 16 -5.64 -8.18 -7.32
N TYR A 17 -5.65 -7.27 -8.28
CA TYR A 17 -4.47 -6.95 -9.10
C TYR A 17 -3.46 -6.05 -8.39
N LEU A 18 -3.79 -5.57 -7.18
CA LEU A 18 -2.88 -4.82 -6.31
C LEU A 18 -2.07 -5.72 -5.38
N ARG A 19 -2.37 -7.02 -5.32
CA ARG A 19 -1.75 -8.01 -4.41
C ARG A 19 -0.49 -8.68 -4.94
N ILE A 20 0.19 -8.04 -5.88
CA ILE A 20 1.42 -8.54 -6.49
C ILE A 20 2.53 -7.51 -6.31
N ASP A 21 3.79 -7.94 -6.46
CA ASP A 21 4.97 -7.10 -6.22
C ASP A 21 4.99 -5.85 -7.12
N GLU A 22 4.58 -6.05 -8.38
CA GLU A 22 4.42 -5.00 -9.39
C GLU A 22 2.96 -4.96 -9.84
N PRO A 23 2.10 -4.20 -9.14
CA PRO A 23 0.69 -4.11 -9.45
C PRO A 23 0.41 -3.67 -10.88
N LYS A 24 -0.60 -4.30 -11.48
CA LYS A 24 -1.07 -4.00 -12.83
C LYS A 24 -2.59 -3.81 -12.84
N CYS A 25 -3.14 -3.18 -13.88
CA CYS A 25 -4.59 -3.21 -14.09
C CYS A 25 -5.02 -4.51 -14.77
N GLU A 26 -6.33 -4.67 -14.99
CA GLU A 26 -6.90 -5.82 -15.70
C GLU A 26 -6.35 -5.97 -17.13
N ASP A 27 -6.06 -4.85 -17.80
CA ASP A 27 -5.40 -4.81 -19.12
C ASP A 27 -3.85 -4.91 -19.07
N ASP A 28 -3.26 -5.40 -17.97
CA ASP A 28 -1.80 -5.57 -17.79
C ASP A 28 -0.95 -4.28 -17.80
N HIS A 29 -1.56 -3.09 -17.72
CA HIS A 29 -0.79 -1.84 -17.57
C HIS A 29 -0.18 -1.71 -16.17
N PRO A 30 1.10 -1.30 -16.04
CA PRO A 30 1.75 -1.11 -14.76
C PRO A 30 1.12 0.04 -13.96
N LEU A 31 0.96 -0.16 -12.66
CA LEU A 31 0.35 0.82 -11.74
C LEU A 31 1.34 1.51 -10.82
N GLY A 32 2.56 1.00 -10.75
CA GLY A 32 3.62 1.47 -9.85
C GLY A 32 4.28 0.32 -9.11
N ARG A 33 5.02 0.66 -8.06
CA ARG A 33 5.71 -0.31 -7.19
C ARG A 33 5.35 -0.06 -5.73
N TRP A 34 5.16 -1.14 -4.98
CA TRP A 34 5.02 -1.04 -3.53
C TRP A 34 6.36 -0.64 -2.89
N VAL A 35 6.34 0.45 -2.13
CA VAL A 35 7.51 0.97 -1.42
C VAL A 35 7.16 1.23 0.03
N MET A 36 8.14 1.18 0.92
CA MET A 36 8.01 1.66 2.29
C MET A 36 8.71 3.00 2.46
N CYS A 37 8.10 3.91 3.21
CA CYS A 37 8.82 5.07 3.73
C CYS A 37 9.67 4.69 4.95
N LYS A 38 10.79 5.39 5.16
CA LYS A 38 11.66 5.24 6.35
C LYS A 38 11.41 6.31 7.43
N GLY A 39 10.21 6.89 7.45
CA GLY A 39 9.89 8.03 8.31
C GLY A 39 10.06 7.76 9.80
N ALA A 40 10.37 8.83 10.54
CA ALA A 40 10.55 8.80 12.00
C ALA A 40 9.27 8.38 12.77
N ASN A 41 8.09 8.64 12.19
CA ASN A 41 6.78 8.30 12.77
C ASN A 41 6.30 6.89 12.40
N GLY A 42 7.20 6.02 11.94
CA GLY A 42 6.89 4.66 11.51
C GLY A 42 7.06 4.47 10.00
N SER A 43 7.42 3.24 9.62
CA SER A 43 7.55 2.86 8.22
C SER A 43 6.19 2.48 7.65
N HIS A 44 5.81 3.06 6.52
CA HIS A 44 4.49 2.84 5.89
C HIS A 44 4.67 2.36 4.46
N VAL A 45 3.90 1.35 4.05
CA VAL A 45 3.86 0.83 2.69
C VAL A 45 2.77 1.54 1.89
N PHE A 46 3.11 1.99 0.69
CA PHE A 46 2.20 2.61 -0.26
C PHE A 46 2.62 2.31 -1.71
N LEU A 47 1.68 2.44 -2.65
CA LEU A 47 1.94 2.26 -4.07
C LEU A 47 2.51 3.56 -4.63
N SER A 48 3.77 3.54 -5.06
CA SER A 48 4.44 4.69 -5.65
C SER A 48 4.49 4.57 -7.17
N ARG A 49 4.09 5.63 -7.86
CA ARG A 49 4.14 5.75 -9.32
C ARG A 49 5.34 6.55 -9.79
N ASP A 50 5.76 7.52 -8.99
CA ASP A 50 6.86 8.42 -9.29
C ASP A 50 7.95 8.30 -8.21
N SER A 51 9.22 8.51 -8.55
CA SER A 51 10.32 8.50 -7.59
C SER A 51 10.23 9.64 -6.56
N ASN A 52 9.65 10.78 -6.92
CA ASN A 52 9.50 11.98 -6.08
C ASN A 52 8.20 12.01 -5.25
N GLU A 53 7.28 11.07 -5.47
CA GLU A 53 6.01 11.01 -4.75
C GLU A 53 6.22 10.91 -3.24
N GLN A 54 5.56 11.74 -2.43
CA GLN A 54 5.74 11.70 -0.98
C GLN A 54 4.84 10.63 -0.38
N CYS A 55 5.25 10.02 0.73
CA CYS A 55 4.38 9.12 1.47
C CYS A 55 3.11 9.87 1.89
N PRO A 56 1.90 9.43 1.49
CA PRO A 56 0.67 10.14 1.80
C PRO A 56 0.34 10.14 3.31
N ALA A 57 0.95 9.25 4.09
CA ALA A 57 0.72 9.13 5.53
C ALA A 57 1.60 10.08 6.36
N CYS A 58 2.88 10.21 6.02
CA CYS A 58 3.85 10.95 6.83
C CYS A 58 4.64 12.02 6.07
N GLY A 59 4.41 12.19 4.77
CA GLY A 59 5.10 13.16 3.91
C GLY A 59 6.57 12.82 3.62
N ASP A 60 7.07 11.69 4.10
CA ASP A 60 8.47 11.30 3.93
C ASP A 60 8.77 10.96 2.46
N LYS A 61 9.93 11.41 1.98
CA LYS A 61 10.42 11.23 0.59
C LYS A 61 11.35 10.03 0.44
N ASN A 62 11.89 9.53 1.54
CA ASN A 62 12.82 8.41 1.56
C ASN A 62 12.04 7.11 1.43
N LYS A 63 12.12 6.56 0.23
CA LYS A 63 11.51 5.28 -0.13
C LYS A 63 12.56 4.19 -0.04
N ALA A 64 12.10 3.00 0.32
CA ALA A 64 12.86 1.77 0.17
C ALA A 64 11.92 0.67 -0.32
N ASP A 65 12.51 -0.33 -0.95
CA ASP A 65 11.79 -1.53 -1.31
C ASP A 65 11.25 -2.21 -0.06
N VAL A 66 10.05 -2.77 -0.14
CA VAL A 66 9.47 -3.57 0.94
C VAL A 66 9.82 -5.02 0.68
N PRO A 67 10.69 -5.65 1.50
CA PRO A 67 10.99 -7.06 1.32
C PRO A 67 9.72 -7.91 1.43
N LYS A 68 9.56 -8.87 0.53
CA LYS A 68 8.61 -9.97 0.75
C LYS A 68 8.93 -10.63 2.09
N GLY A 69 7.91 -10.88 2.92
CA GLY A 69 8.14 -11.38 4.27
C GLY A 69 8.05 -10.33 5.38
N THR A 70 8.07 -9.03 5.04
CA THR A 70 8.00 -7.97 6.05
C THR A 70 6.70 -8.03 6.83
N LYS A 71 6.78 -7.97 8.17
CA LYS A 71 5.60 -7.91 9.03
C LYS A 71 4.95 -6.54 8.93
N VAL A 72 3.68 -6.55 8.56
CA VAL A 72 2.90 -5.33 8.36
C VAL A 72 1.55 -5.41 9.07
N LYS A 73 1.00 -4.24 9.39
CA LYS A 73 -0.34 -4.10 9.96
C LYS A 73 -1.09 -2.99 9.26
N CYS A 74 -2.36 -3.23 8.94
CA CYS A 74 -3.22 -2.17 8.44
C CYS A 74 -3.46 -1.12 9.53
N MET A 75 -3.31 0.14 9.15
CA MET A 75 -3.72 1.33 9.87
C MET A 75 -4.74 2.10 9.04
N LYS A 76 -5.92 1.51 8.84
CA LYS A 76 -7.10 2.30 8.53
C LYS A 76 -7.41 3.17 9.76
N ALA A 77 -7.23 4.48 9.63
CA ALA A 77 -7.81 5.43 10.57
C ALA A 77 -9.30 5.49 10.26
N TYR A 78 -10.11 4.86 11.11
CA TYR A 78 -11.55 5.08 11.05
C TYR A 78 -11.84 6.51 11.56
N PRO A 79 -12.92 7.17 11.10
CA PRO A 79 -13.28 8.54 11.49
C PRO A 79 -13.39 8.79 13.01
N GLU A 80 -13.34 7.73 13.81
CA GLU A 80 -13.48 7.72 15.27
C GLU A 80 -12.15 7.46 16.01
N GLY A 81 -11.00 7.56 15.34
CA GLY A 81 -9.69 7.29 15.96
C GLY A 81 -9.41 5.81 16.26
N LYS A 82 -10.27 4.91 15.76
CA LYS A 82 -10.07 3.46 15.86
C LYS A 82 -9.03 3.01 14.84
N THR A 83 -8.09 2.20 15.30
CA THR A 83 -7.11 1.51 14.45
C THR A 83 -7.74 0.26 13.85
N CYS A 84 -7.32 -0.10 12.63
CA CYS A 84 -7.81 -1.32 12.00
C CYS A 84 -7.51 -2.57 12.87
N PRO A 85 -8.53 -3.41 13.18
CA PRO A 85 -8.37 -4.57 14.05
C PRO A 85 -7.66 -5.76 13.36
N THR A 86 -7.27 -5.60 12.10
CA THR A 86 -6.54 -6.60 11.31
C THR A 86 -5.34 -7.14 12.10
N PRO A 87 -5.18 -8.47 12.19
CA PRO A 87 -3.94 -9.03 12.69
C PRO A 87 -2.77 -8.63 11.80
N GLU A 88 -1.56 -8.75 12.34
CA GLU A 88 -0.35 -8.60 11.54
C GLU A 88 -0.30 -9.69 10.47
N TYR A 89 0.20 -9.33 9.30
CA TYR A 89 0.37 -10.25 8.19
C TYR A 89 1.71 -10.03 7.52
N THR A 90 2.09 -11.00 6.71
CA THR A 90 3.40 -11.07 6.09
C THR A 90 3.30 -10.55 4.66
N TRP A 91 3.99 -9.44 4.39
CA TRP A 91 3.93 -8.71 3.12
C TRP A 91 4.18 -9.63 1.92
N LEU A 92 3.21 -9.66 0.99
CA LEU A 92 3.21 -10.49 -0.23
C LEU A 92 3.35 -12.01 -0.03
N ILE A 93 3.36 -12.51 1.22
CA ILE A 93 3.32 -13.95 1.54
C ILE A 93 1.88 -14.35 1.86
N ASP A 94 1.28 -13.66 2.83
CA ASP A 94 -0.11 -13.92 3.24
C ASP A 94 -1.10 -13.19 2.31
N GLY A 95 -0.58 -12.24 1.52
CA GLY A 95 -1.37 -11.23 0.82
C GLY A 95 -2.02 -10.26 1.81
N PRO A 96 -2.31 -9.01 1.40
CA PRO A 96 -3.10 -8.12 2.24
C PRO A 96 -4.54 -8.69 2.38
N PRO A 97 -5.13 -8.78 3.60
CA PRO A 97 -6.44 -9.40 3.82
C PRO A 97 -7.56 -8.93 2.87
N CYS A 98 -8.55 -9.78 2.58
CA CYS A 98 -9.63 -9.55 1.59
C CYS A 98 -10.49 -8.30 1.81
N TYR A 99 -10.51 -7.80 3.04
CA TYR A 99 -11.21 -6.58 3.41
C TYR A 99 -10.29 -5.35 3.49
N LEU A 100 -8.99 -5.52 3.30
CA LEU A 100 -8.08 -4.39 3.13
C LEU A 100 -8.32 -3.80 1.76
N ASN A 101 -8.57 -2.50 1.71
CA ASN A 101 -8.63 -1.77 0.47
C ASN A 101 -7.30 -1.05 0.25
N HIS A 102 -7.02 -0.65 -0.98
CA HIS A 102 -5.81 0.08 -1.37
C HIS A 102 -5.66 1.47 -0.73
N ILE A 103 -6.67 1.91 0.02
CA ILE A 103 -6.67 3.14 0.82
C ILE A 103 -6.10 2.94 2.22
N ASP A 104 -5.83 1.69 2.61
CA ASP A 104 -5.34 1.38 3.94
C ASP A 104 -3.84 1.68 4.02
N ILE A 105 -3.47 2.58 4.93
CA ILE A 105 -2.07 2.84 5.24
C ILE A 105 -1.53 1.58 5.93
N ILE A 106 -0.47 0.99 5.40
CA ILE A 106 0.08 -0.27 5.92
C ILE A 106 1.35 0.06 6.70
N LEU A 107 1.33 -0.11 8.02
CA LEU A 107 2.49 0.13 8.87
C LEU A 107 3.41 -1.11 8.88
N VAL A 108 4.69 -0.93 8.62
CA VAL A 108 5.74 -1.92 8.85
C VAL A 108 6.04 -1.96 10.35
N LYS A 109 5.96 -3.16 10.94
CA LYS A 109 6.39 -3.40 12.32
C LYS A 109 7.83 -3.89 12.32
N LYS A 110 8.66 -3.29 13.19
CA LYS A 110 10.00 -3.77 13.51
C LYS A 110 9.93 -4.79 14.63
#